data_AF-A0A7S0VF32-F1
#
_entry.id   AF-A0A7S0VF32-F1
#
_cell.length_a   1.000
_cell.length_b   1.000
_cell.length_c   1.000
_cell.angle_alpha   90.00
_cell.angle_beta   90.00
_cell.angle_gamma   90.00
#
_symmetry.space_group_name_H-M   'P 1'
#
loop_
_entity.id
_entity.type
_entity.pdbx_description
1 polymer ?
#
loop_
_entity_poly.entity_id
_entity_poly.type
_entity_poly.pdbx_seq_one_letter_code
_entity_poly.pdbx_strand_id
1 'polypeptide(L)'
;GEAVVGCMRCLAALGEWDDLSALANNEWEGLDPQARAECAPMAAASAWHRGSLDDLGGFVSSLHPHTVDGCFFRALLCVHTGKLVEGERALDGARAALDAEIAPLLREGYERAYPSIVKSQQVAELEEALHHRKLLRSGARRPGGPEEAALGRMWSDRLRAMQPDADYWQNSLAIHTLILRPQDHREAWLRFASVCRLSGRHNLCRKAILEAAGLAGGGSRRASRV
;
A
#
# COMPACT_ATOMS: atom_id res chain seq x y z
N GLY A 1 13.61 13.01 -20.07
CA GLY A 1 12.53 13.46 -19.17
C GLY A 1 11.16 13.02 -19.70
N GLU A 2 10.61 13.76 -20.65
CA GLU A 2 9.20 13.62 -21.08
C GLU A 2 8.80 12.23 -21.60
N ALA A 3 9.65 11.58 -22.41
CA ALA A 3 9.39 10.21 -22.89
C ALA A 3 9.32 9.17 -21.76
N VAL A 4 10.16 9.31 -20.72
CA VAL A 4 10.18 8.41 -19.56
C VAL A 4 8.91 8.56 -18.74
N VAL A 5 8.48 9.81 -18.48
CA VAL A 5 7.22 10.09 -17.79
C VAL A 5 6.03 9.46 -18.53
N GLY A 6 5.98 9.61 -19.86
CA GLY A 6 4.95 9.00 -20.69
C GLY A 6 4.93 7.47 -20.64
N CYS A 7 6.11 6.83 -20.70
CA CYS A 7 6.24 5.39 -20.58
C CYS A 7 5.79 4.88 -19.19
N MET A 8 6.20 5.55 -18.11
CA MET A 8 5.77 5.20 -16.75
C MET A 8 4.25 5.33 -16.58
N ARG A 9 3.62 6.36 -17.17
CA ARG A 9 2.15 6.49 -17.17
C ARG A 9 1.46 5.33 -17.87
N CYS A 10 1.99 4.90 -19.02
CA CYS A 10 1.44 3.76 -19.75
C CYS A 10 1.58 2.45 -18.95
N LEU A 11 2.76 2.19 -18.39
CA LEU A 11 3.00 1.01 -17.56
C LEU A 11 2.12 1.00 -16.30
N ALA A 12 1.93 2.16 -15.65
CA ALA A 12 1.03 2.30 -14.51
C ALA A 12 -0.43 2.00 -14.91
N ALA A 13 -0.89 2.52 -16.04
CA ALA A 13 -2.24 2.27 -16.54
C ALA A 13 -2.46 0.80 -16.93
N LEU A 14 -1.42 0.11 -17.38
CA LEU A 14 -1.44 -1.32 -17.70
C LEU A 14 -1.29 -2.22 -16.46
N GLY A 15 -0.85 -1.66 -15.32
CA GLY A 15 -0.53 -2.43 -14.11
C GLY A 15 0.74 -3.28 -14.23
N GLU A 16 1.63 -2.94 -15.17
CA GLU A 16 2.91 -3.64 -15.38
C GLU A 16 3.97 -3.13 -14.41
N TRP A 17 3.78 -3.46 -13.13
CA TRP A 17 4.58 -2.93 -12.02
C TRP A 17 6.04 -3.37 -12.03
N ASP A 18 6.32 -4.57 -12.53
CA ASP A 18 7.69 -5.10 -12.62
C ASP A 18 8.52 -4.28 -13.63
N ASP A 19 7.96 -4.01 -14.81
CA ASP A 19 8.59 -3.17 -15.84
C ASP A 19 8.66 -1.69 -15.43
N LEU A 20 7.60 -1.18 -14.77
CA LEU A 20 7.59 0.19 -14.25
C LEU A 20 8.72 0.39 -13.23
N SER A 21 8.86 -0.54 -12.29
CA SER A 21 9.89 -0.46 -11.27
C SER A 21 11.30 -0.58 -11.87
N ALA A 22 11.50 -1.44 -12.88
CA ALA A 22 12.76 -1.52 -13.61
C ALA A 22 13.11 -0.20 -14.33
N LEU A 23 12.14 0.37 -15.05
CA LEU A 23 12.30 1.66 -15.73
C LEU A 23 12.60 2.79 -14.74
N ALA A 24 11.84 2.86 -13.65
CA ALA A 24 12.02 3.87 -12.60
C ALA A 24 13.44 3.80 -12.03
N ASN A 25 13.91 2.61 -11.64
CA ASN A 25 15.24 2.44 -11.06
C ASN A 25 16.39 2.78 -12.03
N ASN A 26 16.24 2.45 -13.32
CA ASN A 26 17.27 2.71 -14.32
C ASN A 26 17.40 4.20 -14.66
N GLU A 27 16.28 4.91 -14.77
CA GLU A 27 16.25 6.28 -15.26
C GLU A 27 16.24 7.32 -14.12
N TRP A 28 16.00 6.92 -12.86
CA TRP A 28 15.76 7.84 -11.74
C TRP A 28 16.81 8.95 -11.60
N GLU A 29 18.09 8.58 -11.64
CA GLU A 29 19.19 9.53 -11.46
C GLU A 29 19.38 10.47 -12.65
N GLY A 30 18.94 10.05 -13.84
CA GLY A 30 18.99 10.86 -15.07
C GLY A 30 17.84 11.87 -15.21
N LEU A 31 16.79 11.75 -14.39
CA LEU A 31 15.65 12.66 -14.43
C LEU A 31 15.96 13.99 -13.76
N ASP A 32 15.48 15.09 -14.37
CA ASP A 32 15.44 16.40 -13.71
C ASP A 32 14.42 16.41 -12.54
N PRO A 33 14.49 17.39 -11.62
CA PRO A 33 13.61 17.43 -10.45
C PRO A 33 12.11 17.47 -10.77
N GLN A 34 11.71 18.10 -11.87
CA GLN A 34 10.31 18.20 -12.26
C GLN A 34 9.80 16.83 -12.75
N ALA A 35 10.54 16.18 -13.64
CA ALA A 35 10.24 14.84 -14.10
C ALA A 35 10.26 13.81 -12.95
N ARG A 36 11.20 13.94 -11.98
CA ARG A 36 11.21 13.09 -10.77
C ARG A 36 9.93 13.27 -9.95
N ALA A 37 9.48 14.51 -9.73
CA ALA A 37 8.25 14.77 -9.00
C ALA A 37 7.01 14.19 -9.70
N GLU A 38 6.94 14.26 -11.04
CA GLU A 38 5.87 13.65 -11.82
C GLU A 38 5.92 12.11 -11.82
N CYS A 39 7.12 11.52 -11.82
CA CYS A 39 7.32 10.07 -11.80
C CYS A 39 7.17 9.44 -10.41
N ALA A 40 7.39 10.22 -9.34
CA ALA A 40 7.45 9.71 -7.98
C ALA A 40 6.22 8.91 -7.53
N PRO A 41 4.96 9.32 -7.81
CA PRO A 41 3.78 8.54 -7.43
C PRO A 41 3.74 7.17 -8.10
N MET A 42 4.09 7.11 -9.40
CA MET A 42 4.10 5.85 -10.16
C MET A 42 5.24 4.93 -9.71
N ALA A 43 6.42 5.50 -9.47
CA ALA A 43 7.56 4.76 -8.94
C ALA A 43 7.25 4.17 -7.56
N ALA A 44 6.69 4.99 -6.65
CA ALA A 44 6.28 4.56 -5.32
C ALA A 44 5.20 3.47 -5.37
N ALA A 45 4.19 3.62 -6.24
CA ALA A 45 3.17 2.60 -6.46
C ALA A 45 3.78 1.28 -6.93
N SER A 46 4.70 1.31 -7.90
CA SER A 46 5.36 0.07 -8.38
C SER A 46 6.17 -0.62 -7.29
N ALA A 47 6.91 0.12 -6.47
CA ALA A 47 7.66 -0.43 -5.34
C ALA A 47 6.71 -1.09 -4.33
N TRP A 48 5.58 -0.43 -4.03
CA TRP A 48 4.54 -0.96 -3.15
C TRP A 48 3.90 -2.24 -3.71
N HIS A 49 3.45 -2.25 -4.97
CA HIS A 49 2.80 -3.41 -5.59
C HIS A 49 3.73 -4.62 -5.74
N ARG A 50 5.06 -4.40 -5.81
CA ARG A 50 6.08 -5.45 -5.81
C ARG A 50 6.44 -5.96 -4.41
N GLY A 51 5.98 -5.28 -3.35
CA GLY A 51 6.36 -5.56 -1.96
C GLY A 51 7.77 -5.11 -1.61
N SER A 52 8.44 -4.35 -2.49
CA SER A 52 9.79 -3.84 -2.25
C SER A 52 9.75 -2.50 -1.51
N LEU A 53 9.33 -2.54 -0.24
CA LEU A 53 9.21 -1.33 0.58
C LEU A 53 10.57 -0.66 0.89
N ASP A 54 11.68 -1.37 0.70
CA ASP A 54 13.01 -0.81 0.86
C ASP A 54 13.33 0.18 -0.28
N ASP A 55 12.90 -0.13 -1.51
CA ASP A 55 13.08 0.75 -2.69
C ASP A 55 12.19 2.01 -2.61
N LEU A 56 11.12 1.96 -1.81
CA LEU A 56 10.17 3.06 -1.65
C LEU A 56 10.85 4.35 -1.14
N GLY A 57 11.91 4.22 -0.34
CA GLY A 57 12.63 5.36 0.24
C GLY A 57 13.21 6.33 -0.80
N GLY A 58 13.72 5.81 -1.92
CA GLY A 58 14.29 6.63 -2.99
C GLY A 58 13.25 7.55 -3.64
N PHE A 59 12.03 7.03 -3.83
CA PHE A 59 10.94 7.75 -4.50
C PHE A 59 10.17 8.67 -3.55
N VAL A 60 9.96 8.27 -2.30
CA VAL A 60 9.20 9.05 -1.30
C VAL A 60 9.81 10.42 -1.04
N SER A 61 11.13 10.55 -1.17
CA SER A 61 11.83 11.83 -1.04
C SER A 61 11.35 12.89 -2.05
N SER A 62 10.89 12.45 -3.23
CA SER A 62 10.43 13.31 -4.32
C SER A 62 8.90 13.49 -4.35
N LEU A 63 8.16 12.82 -3.44
CA LEU A 63 6.72 13.03 -3.30
C LEU A 63 6.40 14.32 -2.54
N HIS A 64 5.43 15.07 -3.05
CA HIS A 64 4.97 16.32 -2.43
C HIS A 64 4.44 16.06 -1.00
N PRO A 65 5.00 16.71 0.03
CA PRO A 65 4.81 16.31 1.42
C PRO A 65 3.41 16.59 2.00
N HIS A 66 2.59 17.38 1.29
CA HIS A 66 1.23 17.74 1.72
C HIS A 66 0.13 17.15 0.84
N THR A 67 0.47 16.23 -0.06
CA THR A 67 -0.53 15.45 -0.81
C THR A 67 -0.89 14.19 -0.04
N VAL A 68 -2.10 13.65 -0.26
CA VAL A 68 -2.52 12.39 0.37
C VAL A 68 -1.50 11.27 0.13
N ASP A 69 -1.09 11.05 -1.12
CA ASP A 69 -0.10 10.02 -1.47
C ASP A 69 1.28 10.29 -0.85
N GLY A 70 1.74 11.54 -0.87
CA GLY A 70 3.02 11.91 -0.26
C GLY A 70 3.06 11.71 1.25
N CYS A 71 1.97 11.98 1.95
CA CYS A 71 1.82 11.67 3.37
C CYS A 71 1.71 10.15 3.59
N PHE A 72 0.86 9.47 2.83
CA PHE A 72 0.58 8.04 2.95
C PHE A 72 1.83 7.17 2.75
N PHE A 73 2.56 7.36 1.65
CA PHE A 73 3.76 6.55 1.38
C PHE A 73 4.89 6.81 2.38
N ARG A 74 4.98 8.04 2.91
CA ARG A 74 5.93 8.41 3.95
C ARG A 74 5.56 7.73 5.28
N ALA A 75 4.28 7.68 5.62
CA ALA A 75 3.78 6.88 6.74
C ALA A 75 4.06 5.39 6.57
N LEU A 76 3.80 4.83 5.37
CA LEU A 76 4.04 3.42 5.06
C LEU A 76 5.51 3.03 5.27
N LEU A 77 6.42 3.86 4.75
CA LEU A 77 7.87 3.70 4.93
C LEU A 77 8.27 3.79 6.41
N CYS A 78 7.72 4.75 7.17
CA CYS A 78 8.00 4.91 8.59
C CYS A 78 7.49 3.72 9.42
N VAL A 79 6.31 3.17 9.11
CA VAL A 79 5.79 1.97 9.77
C VAL A 79 6.69 0.78 9.47
N HIS A 80 7.07 0.57 8.21
CA HIS A 80 7.98 -0.50 7.77
C HIS A 80 9.33 -0.43 8.50
N THR A 81 9.95 0.75 8.54
CA THR A 81 11.28 1.00 9.13
C THR A 81 11.29 1.21 10.64
N GLY A 82 10.13 1.23 11.30
CA GLY A 82 10.01 1.38 12.76
C GLY A 82 10.13 2.82 13.28
N LYS A 83 10.07 3.83 12.41
CA LYS A 83 10.06 5.26 12.78
C LYS A 83 8.66 5.72 13.18
N LEU A 84 8.15 5.18 14.29
CA LEU A 84 6.73 5.28 14.66
C LEU A 84 6.23 6.72 14.90
N VAL A 85 7.06 7.62 15.42
CA VAL A 85 6.68 9.03 15.66
C VAL A 85 6.55 9.81 14.36
N GLU A 86 7.48 9.59 13.42
CA GLU A 86 7.39 10.20 12.08
C GLU A 86 6.20 9.63 11.31
N GLY A 87 5.93 8.33 11.45
CA GLY A 87 4.78 7.68 10.85
C GLY A 87 3.45 8.27 11.32
N GLU A 88 3.31 8.57 12.61
CA GLU A 88 2.11 9.19 13.17
C GLU A 88 1.88 10.59 12.59
N ARG A 89 2.92 11.43 12.54
CA ARG A 89 2.84 12.76 11.90
C ARG A 89 2.46 12.68 10.43
N ALA A 90 2.98 11.68 9.71
CA ALA A 90 2.65 11.48 8.32
C ALA A 90 1.19 11.03 8.13
N LEU A 91 0.64 10.20 9.03
CA LEU A 91 -0.78 9.81 9.02
C LEU A 91 -1.70 10.99 9.34
N ASP A 92 -1.34 11.84 10.30
CA ASP A 92 -2.07 13.08 10.58
C ASP A 92 -2.14 13.98 9.34
N GLY A 93 -1.03 14.11 8.61
CA GLY A 93 -0.97 14.82 7.34
C GLY A 93 -1.85 14.20 6.25
N ALA A 94 -1.85 12.87 6.14
CA ALA A 94 -2.69 12.16 5.18
C ALA A 94 -4.18 12.37 5.46
N ARG A 95 -4.58 12.36 6.74
CA ARG A 95 -5.96 12.64 7.16
C ARG A 95 -6.37 14.06 6.84
N ALA A 96 -5.55 15.04 7.19
CA ALA A 96 -5.85 16.44 6.89
C ALA A 96 -6.01 16.69 5.38
N ALA A 97 -5.16 16.05 4.55
CA ALA A 97 -5.28 16.13 3.10
C ALA A 97 -6.56 15.44 2.59
N LEU A 98 -6.89 14.25 3.11
CA LEU A 98 -8.13 13.54 2.75
C LEU A 98 -9.39 14.31 3.14
N ASP A 99 -9.41 14.95 4.31
CA ASP A 99 -10.55 15.76 4.77
C ASP A 99 -10.83 16.93 3.80
N ALA A 100 -9.78 17.53 3.23
CA ALA A 100 -9.89 18.57 2.23
C ALA A 100 -10.37 18.04 0.85
N GLU A 101 -10.03 16.80 0.49
CA GLU A 101 -10.37 16.20 -0.81
C GLU A 101 -11.77 15.53 -0.84
N ILE A 102 -12.17 14.84 0.24
CA ILE A 102 -13.38 14.00 0.25
C ILE A 102 -14.65 14.85 0.17
N ALA A 103 -14.73 15.94 0.94
CA ALA A 103 -15.96 16.73 1.03
C ALA A 103 -16.40 17.36 -0.31
N PRO A 104 -15.50 17.95 -1.12
CA PRO A 104 -15.83 18.36 -2.49
C PRO A 104 -16.28 17.20 -3.38
N LEU A 105 -15.54 16.09 -3.39
CA LEU A 105 -15.83 14.94 -4.26
C LEU A 105 -17.20 14.30 -3.95
N LEU A 106 -17.57 14.21 -2.66
CA LEU A 106 -18.87 13.67 -2.25
C LEU A 106 -20.04 14.49 -2.77
N ARG A 107 -19.89 15.81 -2.89
CA ARG A 107 -20.93 16.68 -3.49
C ARG A 107 -21.11 16.39 -4.97
N GLU A 108 -20.07 15.91 -5.63
CA GLU A 108 -20.05 15.59 -7.06
C GLU A 108 -20.47 14.14 -7.34
N GLY A 109 -20.59 13.30 -6.30
CA GLY A 109 -21.15 11.96 -6.35
C GLY A 109 -20.30 10.92 -5.61
N TYR A 110 -20.97 9.89 -5.08
CA TYR A 110 -20.31 8.83 -4.31
C TYR A 110 -19.20 8.13 -5.12
N GLU A 111 -19.47 7.76 -6.38
CA GLU A 111 -18.49 7.09 -7.24
C GLU A 111 -17.20 7.91 -7.43
N ARG A 112 -17.30 9.24 -7.44
CA ARG A 112 -16.12 10.12 -7.59
C ARG A 112 -15.33 10.24 -6.28
N ALA A 113 -16.02 10.18 -5.14
CA ALA A 113 -15.38 10.17 -3.83
C ALA A 113 -14.84 8.80 -3.43
N TYR A 114 -15.31 7.72 -4.07
CA TYR A 114 -15.02 6.36 -3.68
C TYR A 114 -13.51 6.05 -3.57
N PRO A 115 -12.65 6.46 -4.52
CA PRO A 115 -11.21 6.26 -4.39
C PRO A 115 -10.63 6.91 -3.12
N SER A 116 -11.08 8.12 -2.75
CA SER A 116 -10.65 8.82 -1.54
C SER A 116 -11.21 8.18 -0.27
N ILE A 117 -12.42 7.59 -0.32
CA ILE A 117 -12.98 6.79 0.79
C ILE A 117 -12.15 5.53 1.01
N VAL A 118 -11.79 4.82 -0.06
CA VAL A 118 -10.89 3.65 0.01
C VAL A 118 -9.53 4.05 0.58
N LYS A 119 -8.97 5.18 0.12
CA LYS A 119 -7.70 5.68 0.66
C LYS A 119 -7.81 6.06 2.15
N SER A 120 -8.93 6.61 2.59
CA SER A 120 -9.22 6.84 4.01
C SER A 120 -9.22 5.54 4.83
N GLN A 121 -9.81 4.47 4.30
CA GLN A 121 -9.73 3.15 4.92
C GLN A 121 -8.28 2.63 4.98
N GLN A 122 -7.50 2.79 3.91
CA GLN A 122 -6.08 2.41 3.90
C GLN A 122 -5.26 3.19 4.93
N VAL A 123 -5.55 4.49 5.12
CA VAL A 123 -4.94 5.30 6.19
C VAL A 123 -5.30 4.73 7.57
N ALA A 124 -6.57 4.40 7.81
CA ALA A 124 -7.00 3.78 9.08
C ALA A 124 -6.35 2.42 9.33
N GLU A 125 -6.21 1.57 8.31
CA GLU A 125 -5.51 0.28 8.40
C GLU A 125 -4.03 0.47 8.74
N LEU A 126 -3.40 1.52 8.21
CA LEU A 126 -2.01 1.85 8.51
C LEU A 126 -1.83 2.47 9.91
N GLU A 127 -2.79 3.24 10.41
CA GLU A 127 -2.86 3.69 11.82
C GLU A 127 -2.94 2.51 12.78
N GLU A 128 -3.77 1.51 12.46
CA GLU A 128 -3.92 0.29 13.25
C GLU A 128 -2.63 -0.53 13.26
N ALA A 129 -1.95 -0.64 12.10
CA ALA A 129 -0.63 -1.27 12.00
C ALA A 129 0.43 -0.52 12.82
N LEU A 130 0.46 0.81 12.75
CA LEU A 130 1.37 1.66 13.53
C LEU A 130 1.11 1.50 15.04
N HIS A 131 -0.16 1.54 15.45
CA HIS A 131 -0.56 1.35 16.84
C HIS A 131 -0.16 -0.03 17.36
N HIS A 132 -0.38 -1.09 16.58
CA HIS A 132 0.05 -2.44 16.95
C HIS A 132 1.57 -2.51 17.13
N ARG A 133 2.36 -1.90 16.23
CA ARG A 133 3.82 -1.83 16.38
C ARG A 133 4.25 -1.07 17.64
N LYS A 134 3.56 0.01 18.01
CA LYS A 134 3.81 0.73 19.28
C LYS A 134 3.60 -0.19 20.50
N LEU A 135 2.53 -0.99 20.49
CA LEU A 135 2.21 -1.92 21.58
C LEU A 135 3.19 -3.10 21.66
N LEU A 136 3.69 -3.59 20.53
CA LEU A 136 4.77 -4.57 20.52
C LEU A 136 6.05 -3.99 21.12
N ARG A 137 6.43 -2.77 20.73
CA ARG A 137 7.64 -2.09 21.22
C ARG A 137 7.59 -1.77 22.72
N SER A 138 6.42 -1.45 23.25
CA SER A 138 6.24 -1.21 24.70
C SER A 138 6.16 -2.50 25.52
N GLY A 139 6.11 -3.67 24.87
CA GLY A 139 5.90 -4.96 25.54
C GLY A 139 4.45 -5.20 26.02
N ALA A 140 3.52 -4.28 25.71
CA ALA A 140 2.11 -4.42 26.05
C ALA A 140 1.40 -5.53 25.25
N ARG A 141 1.97 -5.92 24.10
CA ARG A 141 1.50 -7.05 23.28
C ARG A 141 2.66 -7.96 22.87
N ARG A 142 2.31 -9.19 22.50
CA ARG A 142 3.25 -10.17 21.92
C ARG A 142 2.91 -10.43 20.45
N PRO A 143 3.91 -10.63 19.58
CA PRO A 143 3.66 -11.05 18.21
C PRO A 143 2.93 -12.40 18.17
N GLY A 144 1.97 -12.58 17.26
CA GLY A 144 1.17 -13.80 17.16
C GLY A 144 0.11 -13.97 18.26
N GLY A 145 -0.20 -12.89 18.99
CA GLY A 145 -1.24 -12.88 20.02
C GLY A 145 -2.67 -12.96 19.46
N PRO A 146 -3.68 -13.24 20.31
CA PRO A 146 -5.09 -13.26 19.91
C PRO A 146 -5.58 -11.92 19.32
N GLU A 147 -4.90 -10.82 19.63
CA GLU A 147 -5.18 -9.48 19.10
C GLU A 147 -4.93 -9.38 17.60
N GLU A 148 -3.90 -10.06 17.07
CA GLU A 148 -3.63 -10.11 15.63
C GLU A 148 -4.74 -10.84 14.89
N ALA A 149 -5.28 -11.92 15.46
CA ALA A 149 -6.43 -12.61 14.91
C ALA A 149 -7.71 -11.75 14.94
N ALA A 150 -7.89 -10.93 15.99
CA ALA A 150 -9.00 -9.99 16.07
C ALA A 150 -8.87 -8.88 15.00
N LEU A 151 -7.66 -8.36 14.81
CA LEU A 151 -7.36 -7.37 13.78
C LEU A 151 -7.62 -7.94 12.37
N GLY A 152 -7.16 -9.17 12.10
CA GLY A 152 -7.42 -9.84 10.83
C GLY A 152 -8.90 -10.08 10.53
N ARG A 153 -9.73 -10.38 11.55
CA ARG A 153 -11.19 -10.48 11.38
C ARG A 153 -11.80 -9.13 10.99
N MET A 154 -11.47 -8.07 11.73
CA MET A 154 -11.95 -6.71 11.45
C MET A 154 -11.56 -6.24 10.04
N TRP A 155 -10.30 -6.45 9.63
CA TRP A 155 -9.83 -6.14 8.29
C TRP A 155 -10.53 -6.97 7.21
N SER A 156 -10.85 -8.24 7.48
CA SER A 156 -11.63 -9.08 6.55
C SER A 156 -13.06 -8.56 6.37
N ASP A 157 -13.67 -8.03 7.43
CA ASP A 157 -15.01 -7.45 7.36
C ASP A 157 -15.01 -6.18 6.52
N ARG A 158 -14.01 -5.31 6.70
CA ARG A 158 -13.87 -4.10 5.89
C ARG A 158 -13.57 -4.39 4.42
N LEU A 159 -12.66 -5.33 4.12
CA LEU A 159 -12.40 -5.77 2.75
C LEU A 159 -13.67 -6.27 2.05
N ARG A 160 -14.53 -7.02 2.73
CA ARG A 160 -15.80 -7.49 2.18
C ARG A 160 -16.80 -6.37 1.88
N ALA A 161 -16.71 -5.26 2.61
CA ALA A 161 -17.56 -4.10 2.40
C ALA A 161 -17.06 -3.20 1.25
N MET A 162 -15.82 -3.37 0.82
CA MET A 162 -15.26 -2.64 -0.33
C MET A 162 -15.74 -3.23 -1.65
N GLN A 163 -15.76 -2.38 -2.70
CA GLN A 163 -15.97 -2.83 -4.07
C GLN A 163 -14.91 -3.90 -4.40
N PRO A 164 -15.29 -4.95 -5.17
CA PRO A 164 -14.39 -6.04 -5.55
C PRO A 164 -13.43 -5.59 -6.67
N ASP A 165 -12.62 -4.58 -6.37
CA ASP A 165 -11.57 -4.06 -7.23
C ASP A 165 -10.21 -4.62 -6.81
N ALA A 166 -9.44 -5.10 -7.78
CA ALA A 166 -8.18 -5.77 -7.51
C ALA A 166 -7.12 -4.82 -6.95
N ASP A 167 -7.07 -3.55 -7.37
CA ASP A 167 -6.08 -2.60 -6.87
C ASP A 167 -6.40 -2.17 -5.44
N TYR A 168 -7.67 -1.92 -5.14
CA TYR A 168 -8.11 -1.59 -3.78
C TYR A 168 -7.81 -2.72 -2.80
N TRP A 169 -8.14 -3.95 -3.17
CA TRP A 169 -7.87 -5.12 -2.34
C TRP A 169 -6.38 -5.42 -2.18
N GLN A 170 -5.60 -5.30 -3.26
CA GLN A 170 -4.16 -5.52 -3.21
C GLN A 170 -3.49 -4.53 -2.25
N ASN A 171 -3.86 -3.26 -2.33
CA ASN A 171 -3.29 -2.21 -1.49
C ASN A 171 -3.61 -2.41 0.00
N SER A 172 -4.87 -2.73 0.33
CA SER A 172 -5.23 -3.06 1.72
C SER A 172 -4.53 -4.31 2.22
N LEU A 173 -4.48 -5.39 1.44
CA LEU A 173 -3.75 -6.60 1.84
C LEU A 173 -2.26 -6.36 2.03
N ALA A 174 -1.64 -5.51 1.21
CA ALA A 174 -0.25 -5.13 1.37
C ALA A 174 -0.01 -4.42 2.72
N ILE A 175 -0.92 -3.55 3.16
CA ILE A 175 -0.86 -2.97 4.52
C ILE A 175 -1.01 -4.06 5.58
N HIS A 176 -1.94 -5.01 5.39
CA HIS A 176 -2.15 -6.09 6.36
C HIS A 176 -0.90 -6.96 6.54
N THR A 177 -0.10 -7.13 5.49
CA THR A 177 1.17 -7.88 5.57
C THR A 177 2.22 -7.26 6.50
N LEU A 178 2.07 -5.99 6.88
CA LEU A 178 2.95 -5.35 7.87
C LEU A 178 2.83 -5.97 9.26
N ILE A 179 1.71 -6.65 9.52
CA ILE A 179 1.37 -7.27 10.81
C ILE A 179 1.12 -8.77 10.65
N LEU A 180 0.27 -9.17 9.70
CA LEU A 180 -0.20 -10.54 9.52
C LEU A 180 0.54 -11.24 8.38
N ARG A 181 0.93 -12.50 8.57
CA ARG A 181 1.38 -13.30 7.44
C ARG A 181 0.17 -13.65 6.55
N PRO A 182 0.35 -13.78 5.22
CA PRO A 182 -0.74 -14.20 4.34
C PRO A 182 -1.42 -15.52 4.78
N GLN A 183 -0.66 -16.42 5.42
CA GLN A 183 -1.16 -17.69 5.94
C GLN A 183 -2.05 -17.53 7.18
N ASP A 184 -1.78 -16.52 8.01
CA ASP A 184 -2.60 -16.18 9.17
C ASP A 184 -3.87 -15.41 8.76
N HIS A 185 -3.92 -14.90 7.52
CA HIS A 185 -5.04 -14.16 6.92
C HIS A 185 -5.58 -14.82 5.64
N ARG A 186 -5.47 -16.15 5.56
CA ARG A 186 -5.66 -16.94 4.33
C ARG A 186 -7.00 -16.72 3.62
N GLU A 187 -8.10 -16.57 4.37
CA GLU A 187 -9.43 -16.37 3.79
C GLU A 187 -9.51 -15.09 2.94
N ALA A 188 -8.91 -13.99 3.42
CA ALA A 188 -8.91 -12.73 2.69
C ALA A 188 -8.08 -12.84 1.39
N TRP A 189 -6.93 -13.51 1.43
CA TRP A 189 -6.11 -13.78 0.24
C TRP A 189 -6.80 -14.68 -0.79
N LEU A 190 -7.55 -15.69 -0.36
CA LEU A 190 -8.32 -16.54 -1.28
C LEU A 190 -9.49 -15.77 -1.93
N ARG A 191 -10.15 -14.89 -1.17
CA ARG A 191 -11.17 -13.99 -1.75
C ARG A 191 -10.56 -13.01 -2.74
N PHE A 192 -9.41 -12.43 -2.40
CA PHE A 192 -8.66 -11.58 -3.32
C PHE A 192 -8.27 -12.31 -4.61
N ALA A 193 -7.83 -13.57 -4.51
CA ALA A 193 -7.59 -14.39 -5.69
C ALA A 193 -8.85 -14.56 -6.55
N SER A 194 -10.03 -14.70 -5.93
CA SER A 194 -11.31 -14.72 -6.65
C SER A 194 -11.61 -13.38 -7.33
N VAL A 195 -11.39 -12.25 -6.66
CA VAL A 195 -11.52 -10.90 -7.27
C VAL A 195 -10.62 -10.80 -8.49
N CYS A 196 -9.33 -11.11 -8.34
CA CYS A 196 -8.37 -11.09 -9.44
C CYS A 196 -8.77 -11.99 -10.61
N ARG A 197 -9.31 -13.19 -10.33
CA ARG A 197 -9.78 -14.12 -11.35
C ARG A 197 -10.96 -13.56 -12.12
N LEU A 198 -11.92 -12.95 -11.43
CA LEU A 198 -13.12 -12.36 -12.05
C LEU A 198 -12.78 -11.09 -12.86
N SER A 199 -11.76 -10.34 -12.45
CA SER A 199 -11.25 -9.18 -13.18
C SER A 199 -10.24 -9.52 -14.29
N GLY A 200 -10.01 -10.80 -14.61
CA GLY A 200 -9.07 -11.23 -15.66
C GLY A 200 -7.59 -11.11 -15.32
N ARG A 201 -7.23 -10.72 -14.09
CA ARG A 201 -5.85 -10.55 -13.62
C ARG A 201 -5.25 -11.88 -13.15
N HIS A 202 -5.09 -12.83 -14.07
CA HIS A 202 -4.67 -14.21 -13.76
C HIS A 202 -3.30 -14.32 -13.08
N ASN A 203 -2.34 -13.46 -13.45
CA ASN A 203 -1.02 -13.43 -12.81
C ASN A 203 -1.13 -13.04 -11.32
N LEU A 204 -1.96 -12.06 -11.01
CA LEU A 204 -2.20 -11.60 -9.64
C LEU A 204 -2.97 -12.63 -8.82
N CYS A 205 -3.96 -13.30 -9.44
CA CYS A 205 -4.65 -14.45 -8.85
C CYS A 205 -3.67 -15.56 -8.47
N ARG A 206 -2.77 -15.95 -9.38
CA ARG A 206 -1.73 -16.95 -9.09
C ARG A 206 -0.83 -16.51 -7.94
N LYS A 207 -0.34 -15.26 -7.94
CA LYS A 207 0.46 -14.69 -6.84
C LYS A 207 -0.29 -14.79 -5.52
N ALA A 208 -1.56 -14.36 -5.46
CA ALA A 208 -2.38 -14.41 -4.26
C ALA A 208 -2.58 -15.83 -3.71
N ILE A 209 -2.79 -16.84 -4.57
CA ILE A 209 -2.91 -18.25 -4.16
C ILE A 209 -1.59 -18.75 -3.57
N LEU A 210 -0.45 -18.40 -4.19
CA LEU A 210 0.87 -18.80 -3.68
C LEU A 210 1.18 -18.17 -2.33
N GLU A 211 0.83 -16.90 -2.13
CA GLU A 211 0.96 -16.22 -0.83
C GLU A 211 0.10 -16.91 0.24
N ALA A 212 -1.18 -17.17 -0.07
CA ALA A 212 -2.12 -17.87 0.82
C ALA A 212 -1.65 -19.30 1.19
N ALA A 213 -0.94 -19.97 0.28
CA ALA A 213 -0.37 -21.31 0.49
C ALA A 213 0.99 -21.29 1.21
N GLY A 214 1.63 -20.12 1.37
CA GLY A 214 2.99 -20.01 1.89
C GLY A 214 4.07 -20.52 0.94
N LEU A 215 3.76 -20.58 -0.37
CA LEU A 215 4.65 -21.06 -1.43
C LEU A 215 5.27 -19.92 -2.26
N ALA A 216 4.93 -18.67 -1.95
CA ALA A 216 5.53 -17.51 -2.61
C ALA A 216 6.98 -17.32 -2.11
N GLY A 217 7.94 -17.68 -2.97
CA GLY A 217 9.37 -17.70 -2.65
C GLY A 217 10.11 -16.36 -2.66
N GLY A 218 9.47 -15.20 -2.45
CA GLY A 218 10.18 -13.92 -2.66
C GLY A 218 9.73 -12.63 -1.96
N GLY A 219 8.52 -12.52 -1.40
CA GLY A 219 7.98 -11.19 -1.04
C GLY A 219 7.99 -10.79 0.43
N SER A 220 7.99 -11.74 1.37
CA SER A 220 7.88 -11.43 2.80
C SER A 220 9.14 -11.85 3.56
N ARG A 221 10.28 -11.24 3.20
CA ARG A 221 11.39 -11.18 4.15
C ARG A 221 11.00 -10.16 5.21
N ARG A 222 10.76 -10.66 6.43
CA ARG A 222 10.59 -9.91 7.68
C ARG A 222 11.18 -8.49 7.57
N ALA A 223 10.34 -7.45 7.63
CA ALA A 223 10.77 -6.23 8.31
C ALA A 223 11.23 -6.69 9.70
N SER A 224 12.51 -6.46 10.01
CA SER A 224 13.23 -7.01 11.16
C SER A 224 12.34 -7.10 12.40
N ARG A 225 12.21 -8.33 12.93
CA ARG A 225 11.68 -8.55 14.27
C ARG A 225 12.69 -8.00 15.28
N VAL A 226 12.69 -6.69 15.49
CA VAL A 226 13.22 -6.01 16.69
C VAL A 226 12.37 -4.79 16.96
#